data_AF-A0A973KVP4-F1
#
_entry.id   AF-A0A973KVP4-F1
#
_cell.length_a   1.000
_cell.length_b   1.000
_cell.length_c   1.000
_cell.angle_alpha   90.00
_cell.angle_beta   90.00
_cell.angle_gamma   90.00
#
_symmetry.space_group_name_H-M   'P 1'
#
loop_
_entity.id
_entity.type
_entity.pdbx_description
1 polymer ?
#
loop_
_entity_poly.entity_id
_entity_poly.type
_entity_poly.pdbx_seq_one_letter_code
_entity_poly.pdbx_strand_id
1 'polypeptide(L)'
;MLKVAASPRFDRWQDQIKRTGGCSDPIHLTGWSITKDKTTGETLRAYTTDTEPGGRLRIACGNRRASRCPACAWTYAGDTYHLIRAGLVGDTRHDIPATIRHRPRVFATLTAPSFGPVHNRPTHGACRCGTAHRDDDQLLGTPLDPDTYDYAGAVLFNNHAGELWHRFVNRLRREIAAQVGITQKAFKEVARLSYGKVAEFQKRGAVHFHAVIRLDGPDGPDTAPPSWASTELLTQAIRNAAAHPYVTAEVPRRAEAGFPDGWKLRWGRQLDVRPIKAFGDDSEITEQAVASYVAKYATKAAENTGTVDRRIGNREAAVLLGLPDHPRRLIEACFDLDPLYPDRRLTAWAHMLGFRGHFSSKSRRYSTTLGVLRQIRADYRAEQERQALGLDGHEPDTVLVLASWQYAGHGYSPGESALAATIARGLQLSRETAREALHDQPVLEGVTS
;
A
#
# COMPACT_ATOMS: atom_id res chain seq x y z
N MET A 1 25.78 22.66 -1.63
CA MET A 1 26.67 21.48 -1.76
C MET A 1 27.98 21.71 -1.01
N LEU A 2 28.78 22.72 -1.40
CA LEU A 2 30.07 23.06 -0.76
C LEU A 2 29.99 23.25 0.76
N LYS A 3 28.95 23.93 1.28
CA LYS A 3 28.75 24.10 2.74
C LYS A 3 28.58 22.79 3.53
N VAL A 4 28.04 21.74 2.91
CA VAL A 4 27.81 20.44 3.58
C VAL A 4 29.09 19.61 3.52
N ALA A 5 29.73 19.57 2.35
CA ALA A 5 30.97 18.83 2.13
C ALA A 5 32.15 19.41 2.92
N ALA A 6 32.18 20.72 3.14
CA ALA A 6 33.21 21.38 3.95
C ALA A 6 32.93 21.32 5.47
N SER A 7 31.86 20.64 5.91
CA SER A 7 31.54 20.52 7.33
C SER A 7 32.51 19.55 8.01
N PRO A 8 33.08 19.89 9.18
CA PRO A 8 33.90 18.96 9.97
C PRO A 8 33.16 17.67 10.38
N ARG A 9 31.82 17.66 10.32
CA ARG A 9 30.99 16.49 10.63
C ARG A 9 30.38 15.85 9.39
N PHE A 10 31.01 16.02 8.22
CA PHE A 10 30.49 15.50 6.96
C PHE A 10 30.36 13.97 6.95
N ASP A 11 31.36 13.23 7.45
CA ASP A 11 31.32 11.76 7.49
C ASP A 11 30.15 11.26 8.36
N ARG A 12 29.97 11.88 9.54
CA ARG A 12 28.81 11.59 10.40
C ARG A 12 27.48 11.90 9.72
N TRP A 13 27.42 12.98 8.93
CA TRP A 13 26.24 13.31 8.14
C TRP A 13 25.98 12.23 7.10
N GLN A 14 27.00 11.79 6.33
CA GLN A 14 26.86 10.72 5.34
C GLN A 14 26.39 9.41 5.99
N ASP A 15 26.90 9.07 7.17
CA ASP A 15 26.47 7.90 7.93
C ASP A 15 25.01 7.98 8.34
N GLN A 16 24.54 9.13 8.81
CA GLN A 16 23.11 9.33 9.06
C GLN A 16 22.29 9.09 7.79
N ILE A 17 22.70 9.64 6.64
CA ILE A 17 21.98 9.45 5.37
C ILE A 17 21.95 7.97 4.97
N LYS A 18 23.10 7.27 5.05
CA LYS A 18 23.18 5.83 4.76
C LYS A 18 22.25 5.02 5.67
N ARG A 19 22.18 5.36 6.96
CA ARG A 19 21.29 4.70 7.93
C ARG A 19 19.80 4.91 7.64
N THR A 20 19.41 6.02 6.99
CA THR A 20 18.02 6.17 6.50
C THR A 20 17.69 5.27 5.30
N GLY A 21 18.68 4.56 4.75
CA GLY A 21 18.51 3.69 3.59
C GLY A 21 18.39 4.42 2.25
N GLY A 22 18.77 5.71 2.21
CA GLY A 22 18.64 6.59 1.05
C GLY A 22 17.31 7.36 1.01
N CYS A 23 16.71 7.66 2.18
CA CYS A 23 15.47 8.42 2.24
C CYS A 23 15.63 9.80 1.60
N SER A 24 14.69 10.25 0.76
CA SER A 24 14.74 11.56 0.10
C SER A 24 14.21 12.71 0.95
N ASP A 25 13.46 12.41 2.00
CA ASP A 25 12.75 13.39 2.84
C ASP A 25 12.73 12.97 4.31
N PRO A 26 13.89 12.76 4.96
CA PRO A 26 13.96 12.17 6.30
C PRO A 26 13.29 13.06 7.35
N ILE A 27 12.78 12.44 8.41
CA ILE A 27 12.28 13.16 9.59
C ILE A 27 13.46 13.54 10.47
N HIS A 28 13.45 14.78 10.98
CA HIS A 28 14.42 15.28 11.94
C HIS A 28 13.89 15.14 13.36
N LEU A 29 14.71 14.56 14.22
CA LEU A 29 14.49 14.51 15.66
C LEU A 29 15.60 15.25 16.40
N THR A 30 15.24 15.92 17.49
CA THR A 30 16.15 16.47 18.50
C THR A 30 15.88 15.79 19.83
N GLY A 31 16.93 15.57 20.62
CA GLY A 31 16.78 14.96 21.94
C GLY A 31 17.90 14.01 22.29
N TRP A 32 17.59 13.03 23.14
CA TRP A 32 18.59 12.17 23.76
C TRP A 32 18.03 10.78 24.08
N SER A 33 18.94 9.82 24.26
CA SER A 33 18.65 8.52 24.83
C SER A 33 19.78 8.06 25.76
N ILE A 34 19.42 7.45 26.88
CA ILE A 34 20.34 6.83 27.83
C ILE A 34 19.94 5.36 27.98
N THR A 35 20.92 4.49 27.81
CA THR A 35 20.81 3.04 28.01
C THR A 35 21.51 2.70 29.32
N LYS A 36 20.79 2.03 30.23
CA LYS A 36 21.31 1.60 31.52
C LYS A 36 21.16 0.10 31.73
N ASP A 37 22.08 -0.48 32.49
CA ASP A 37 21.86 -1.78 33.10
C ASP A 37 20.80 -1.65 34.20
N LYS A 38 19.74 -2.45 34.14
CA LYS A 38 18.63 -2.43 35.10
C LYS A 38 19.04 -2.94 36.48
N THR A 39 20.01 -3.82 36.54
CA THR A 39 20.45 -4.50 37.75
C THR A 39 21.41 -3.62 38.53
N THR A 40 22.43 -3.08 37.86
CA THR A 40 23.46 -2.25 38.50
C THR A 40 23.13 -0.75 38.47
N GLY A 41 22.25 -0.32 37.57
CA GLY A 41 21.99 1.09 37.31
C GLY A 41 23.07 1.80 36.49
N GLU A 42 24.12 1.08 36.09
CA GLU A 42 25.23 1.59 35.29
C GLU A 42 24.74 2.14 33.95
N THR A 43 25.31 3.27 33.51
CA THR A 43 25.00 3.82 32.19
C THR A 43 25.89 3.18 31.14
N LEU A 44 25.31 2.26 30.38
CA LEU A 44 25.97 1.55 29.28
C LEU A 44 26.19 2.46 28.07
N ARG A 45 25.27 3.41 27.82
CA ARG A 45 25.39 4.36 26.71
C ARG A 45 24.58 5.63 26.96
N ALA A 46 25.11 6.77 26.54
CA ALA A 46 24.39 8.03 26.41
C ALA A 46 24.51 8.57 24.99
N TYR A 47 23.43 9.13 24.47
CA TYR A 47 23.35 9.72 23.14
C TYR A 47 22.57 11.03 23.21
N THR A 48 23.06 12.08 22.55
CA THR A 48 22.38 13.36 22.37
C THR A 48 22.53 13.85 20.93
N THR A 49 21.55 14.57 20.42
CA THR A 49 21.62 15.21 19.10
C THR A 49 22.50 16.45 19.06
N ASP A 50 22.94 16.99 20.20
CA ASP A 50 23.76 18.21 20.25
C ASP A 50 25.09 18.07 19.51
N THR A 51 25.61 16.84 19.49
CA THR A 51 26.85 16.50 18.78
C THR A 51 26.62 16.11 17.31
N GLU A 52 25.37 15.97 16.88
CA GLU A 52 25.03 15.55 15.53
C GLU A 52 25.14 16.70 14.50
N PRO A 53 25.34 16.38 13.20
CA PRO A 53 25.30 17.35 12.12
C PRO A 53 23.97 18.11 12.04
N GLY A 54 24.03 19.41 12.38
CA GLY A 54 22.87 20.28 12.42
C GLY A 54 21.97 20.05 13.64
N GLY A 55 22.53 19.51 14.74
CA GLY A 55 21.85 19.33 16.02
C GLY A 55 20.70 18.33 15.99
N ARG A 56 20.67 17.42 15.01
CA ARG A 56 19.50 16.59 14.72
C ARG A 56 19.88 15.18 14.26
N LEU A 57 19.02 14.22 14.62
CA LEU A 57 19.02 12.86 14.10
C LEU A 57 18.05 12.77 12.91
N ARG A 58 18.51 12.17 11.81
CA ARG A 58 17.67 11.88 10.64
C ARG A 58 17.18 10.44 10.67
N ILE A 59 15.87 10.25 10.61
CA ILE A 59 15.24 8.93 10.46
C ILE A 59 14.47 8.84 9.14
N ALA A 60 14.33 7.63 8.60
CA ALA A 60 13.60 7.39 7.38
C ALA A 60 12.12 7.82 7.53
N CYS A 61 11.55 8.48 6.52
CA CYS A 61 10.19 9.01 6.58
C CYS A 61 9.08 7.95 6.60
N GLY A 62 9.38 6.72 6.19
CA GLY A 62 8.40 5.63 6.10
C GLY A 62 7.28 5.88 5.08
N ASN A 63 7.40 6.88 4.20
CA ASN A 63 6.39 7.20 3.21
C ASN A 63 6.33 6.09 2.14
N ARG A 64 5.15 5.52 1.93
CA ARG A 64 4.95 4.44 0.96
C ARG A 64 5.01 4.90 -0.49
N ARG A 65 4.83 6.20 -0.78
CA ARG A 65 4.69 6.71 -2.15
C ARG A 65 6.07 6.89 -2.79
N ALA A 66 6.28 6.22 -3.92
CA ALA A 66 7.56 6.31 -4.64
C ALA A 66 7.86 7.73 -5.14
N SER A 67 6.83 8.48 -5.51
CA SER A 67 6.90 9.92 -5.85
C SER A 67 7.47 10.80 -4.73
N ARG A 68 7.22 10.42 -3.46
CA ARG A 68 7.71 11.13 -2.27
C ARG A 68 9.08 10.66 -1.84
N CYS A 69 9.23 9.34 -1.72
CA CYS A 69 10.46 8.71 -1.27
C CYS A 69 10.63 7.33 -1.90
N PRO A 70 11.40 7.22 -3.01
CA PRO A 70 11.65 5.95 -3.67
C PRO A 70 12.21 4.88 -2.73
N ALA A 71 13.15 5.25 -1.85
CA ALA A 71 13.79 4.32 -0.92
C ALA A 71 12.81 3.75 0.12
N CYS A 72 12.04 4.60 0.81
CA CYS A 72 11.06 4.13 1.79
C CYS A 72 9.90 3.37 1.12
N ALA A 73 9.48 3.80 -0.06
CA ALA A 73 8.47 3.12 -0.85
C ALA A 73 8.95 1.71 -1.25
N TRP A 74 10.21 1.55 -1.65
CA TRP A 74 10.79 0.24 -1.96
C TRP A 74 10.74 -0.71 -0.75
N THR A 75 11.11 -0.25 0.44
CA THR A 75 10.98 -1.05 1.67
C THR A 75 9.52 -1.42 1.95
N TYR A 76 8.59 -0.48 1.78
CA TYR A 76 7.15 -0.74 1.96
C TYR A 76 6.60 -1.76 0.94
N ALA A 77 7.04 -1.69 -0.32
CA ALA A 77 6.72 -2.67 -1.34
C ALA A 77 7.23 -4.06 -0.96
N GLY A 78 8.48 -4.16 -0.48
CA GLY A 78 9.06 -5.40 0.03
C GLY A 78 8.25 -6.00 1.18
N ASP A 79 7.84 -5.18 2.15
CA ASP A 79 6.98 -5.65 3.24
C ASP A 79 5.62 -6.14 2.77
N THR A 80 5.03 -5.41 1.82
CA THR A 80 3.75 -5.80 1.22
C THR A 80 3.88 -7.11 0.45
N TYR A 81 4.99 -7.29 -0.28
CA TYR A 81 5.33 -8.54 -0.97
C TYR A 81 5.40 -9.70 0.02
N HIS A 82 6.19 -9.58 1.09
CA HIS A 82 6.35 -10.64 2.08
C HIS A 82 5.02 -10.97 2.79
N LEU A 83 4.23 -9.95 3.13
CA LEU A 83 2.91 -10.12 3.74
C LEU A 83 1.97 -10.92 2.82
N ILE A 84 1.87 -10.54 1.54
CA ILE A 84 0.98 -11.20 0.58
C ILE A 84 1.49 -12.60 0.24
N ARG A 85 2.80 -12.75 -0.01
CA ARG A 85 3.43 -14.03 -0.31
C ARG A 85 3.23 -15.03 0.82
N ALA A 86 3.48 -14.64 2.07
CA ALA A 86 3.27 -15.54 3.20
C ALA A 86 1.79 -15.98 3.30
N GLY A 87 0.85 -15.08 3.01
CA GLY A 87 -0.58 -15.39 2.86
C GLY A 87 -0.98 -16.17 1.60
N LEU A 88 -0.04 -16.57 0.74
CA LEU A 88 -0.30 -17.39 -0.43
C LEU A 88 0.39 -18.76 -0.33
N VAL A 89 1.63 -18.76 0.14
CA VAL A 89 2.52 -19.95 0.07
C VAL A 89 2.94 -20.47 1.44
N GLY A 90 2.58 -19.76 2.51
CA GLY A 90 3.15 -19.99 3.85
C GLY A 90 4.50 -19.30 4.04
N ASP A 91 4.87 -19.13 5.30
CA ASP A 91 6.22 -18.71 5.74
C ASP A 91 6.38 -19.11 7.21
N THR A 92 7.22 -20.11 7.47
CA THR A 92 7.45 -20.63 8.83
C THR A 92 8.05 -19.59 9.76
N ARG A 93 8.79 -18.61 9.22
CA ARG A 93 9.36 -17.49 10.00
C ARG A 93 8.30 -16.52 10.53
N HIS A 94 7.06 -16.65 10.04
CA HIS A 94 5.94 -15.80 10.38
C HIS A 94 4.76 -16.60 10.94
N ASP A 95 4.99 -17.86 11.33
CA ASP A 95 3.98 -18.78 11.83
C ASP A 95 2.81 -18.99 10.86
N ILE A 96 3.14 -19.16 9.58
CA ILE A 96 2.14 -19.40 8.53
C ILE A 96 2.46 -20.73 7.84
N PRO A 97 1.59 -21.75 7.94
CA PRO A 97 1.87 -23.07 7.41
C PRO A 97 1.88 -23.12 5.88
N ALA A 98 2.78 -23.93 5.33
CA ALA A 98 2.89 -24.16 3.89
C ALA A 98 1.62 -24.80 3.28
N THR A 99 0.80 -25.47 4.10
CA THR A 99 -0.46 -26.09 3.66
C THR A 99 -1.48 -25.08 3.12
N ILE A 100 -1.30 -23.79 3.38
CA ILE A 100 -2.11 -22.71 2.80
C ILE A 100 -2.14 -22.75 1.27
N ARG A 101 -1.06 -23.26 0.65
CA ARG A 101 -0.99 -23.40 -0.80
C ARG A 101 -2.02 -24.37 -1.39
N HIS A 102 -2.74 -25.12 -0.57
CA HIS A 102 -3.82 -26.00 -1.04
C HIS A 102 -5.22 -25.42 -0.76
N ARG A 103 -5.31 -24.23 -0.16
CA ARG A 103 -6.60 -23.58 0.16
C ARG A 103 -7.25 -23.01 -1.09
N PRO A 104 -8.59 -23.07 -1.23
CA PRO A 104 -9.30 -22.39 -2.30
C PRO A 104 -9.00 -20.89 -2.27
N ARG A 105 -8.50 -20.36 -3.38
CA ARG A 105 -8.07 -18.95 -3.47
C ARG A 105 -8.22 -18.38 -4.87
N VAL A 106 -8.52 -17.10 -4.91
CA VAL A 106 -8.73 -16.34 -6.14
C VAL A 106 -8.09 -14.96 -6.05
N PHE A 107 -7.65 -14.46 -7.19
CA PHE A 107 -7.32 -13.08 -7.41
C PHE A 107 -8.53 -12.39 -8.06
N ALA A 108 -9.13 -11.44 -7.36
CA ALA A 108 -10.32 -10.71 -7.80
C ALA A 108 -10.00 -9.22 -8.00
N THR A 109 -10.48 -8.65 -9.11
CA THR A 109 -10.39 -7.22 -9.41
C THR A 109 -11.78 -6.61 -9.50
N LEU A 110 -12.13 -5.76 -8.54
CA LEU A 110 -13.39 -4.99 -8.55
C LEU A 110 -13.12 -3.60 -9.12
N THR A 111 -13.73 -3.31 -10.26
CA THR A 111 -13.51 -2.06 -11.00
C THR A 111 -14.60 -1.04 -10.73
N ALA A 112 -14.27 0.23 -10.73
CA ALA A 112 -15.25 1.31 -10.72
C ALA A 112 -16.17 1.25 -11.97
N PRO A 113 -17.40 1.80 -11.90
CA PRO A 113 -18.21 2.03 -13.09
C PRO A 113 -17.56 3.09 -13.99
N SER A 114 -18.19 3.34 -15.14
CA SER A 114 -17.90 4.51 -15.96
C SER A 114 -18.71 5.70 -15.44
N PHE A 115 -18.10 6.88 -15.45
CA PHE A 115 -18.73 8.16 -15.12
C PHE A 115 -18.91 9.03 -16.37
N GLY A 116 -18.80 8.41 -17.55
CA GLY A 116 -18.73 9.08 -18.84
C GLY A 116 -17.73 8.40 -19.78
N PRO A 117 -17.83 8.62 -21.09
CA PRO A 117 -16.86 8.13 -22.07
C PRO A 117 -15.48 8.73 -21.81
N VAL A 118 -14.45 7.89 -21.83
CA VAL A 118 -13.04 8.31 -21.68
C VAL A 118 -12.20 7.79 -22.84
N HIS A 119 -11.11 8.49 -23.13
CA HIS A 119 -10.06 7.99 -23.99
C HIS A 119 -9.49 6.69 -23.45
N ASN A 120 -9.38 5.68 -24.30
CA ASN A 120 -8.95 4.34 -23.95
C ASN A 120 -8.18 3.69 -25.11
N ARG A 121 -7.65 2.49 -24.85
CA ARG A 121 -7.01 1.64 -25.87
C ARG A 121 -7.84 0.35 -26.03
N PRO A 122 -8.76 0.29 -27.02
CA PRO A 122 -9.48 -0.94 -27.34
C PRO A 122 -8.52 -2.05 -27.78
N THR A 123 -8.90 -3.31 -27.59
CA THR A 123 -8.14 -4.46 -28.11
C THR A 123 -8.08 -4.48 -29.64
N HIS A 124 -9.13 -3.95 -30.29
CA HIS A 124 -9.24 -3.83 -31.73
C HIS A 124 -9.78 -2.44 -32.11
N GLY A 125 -9.21 -1.84 -33.15
CA GLY A 125 -9.62 -0.54 -33.67
C GLY A 125 -9.03 0.67 -32.92
N ALA A 126 -9.57 1.85 -33.22
CA ALA A 126 -9.16 3.11 -32.61
C ALA A 126 -10.04 3.46 -31.40
N CYS A 127 -9.56 4.40 -30.57
CA CYS A 127 -10.39 5.00 -29.56
C CYS A 127 -11.62 5.67 -30.19
N ARG A 128 -12.68 5.90 -29.40
CA ARG A 128 -13.91 6.55 -29.87
C ARG A 128 -13.66 7.98 -30.40
N CYS A 129 -12.55 8.62 -30.05
CA CYS A 129 -12.13 9.89 -30.66
C CYS A 129 -11.56 9.75 -32.09
N GLY A 130 -11.41 8.52 -32.60
CA GLY A 130 -10.80 8.23 -33.91
C GLY A 130 -9.30 7.93 -33.85
N THR A 131 -8.62 8.20 -32.73
CA THR A 131 -7.17 8.03 -32.59
C THR A 131 -6.78 6.67 -32.01
N ALA A 132 -5.76 6.03 -32.57
CA ALA A 132 -5.10 4.87 -31.96
C ALA A 132 -4.03 5.35 -30.97
N HIS A 133 -4.40 5.43 -29.70
CA HIS A 133 -3.50 5.91 -28.64
C HIS A 133 -2.36 4.92 -28.33
N ARG A 134 -1.16 5.46 -28.07
CA ARG A 134 -0.02 4.72 -27.51
C ARG A 134 -0.17 4.60 -25.99
N ASP A 135 0.58 3.71 -25.35
CA ASP A 135 0.42 3.41 -23.92
C ASP A 135 0.78 4.55 -22.98
N ASP A 136 1.63 5.45 -23.46
CA ASP A 136 2.09 6.66 -22.79
C ASP A 136 1.30 7.91 -23.17
N ASP A 137 0.27 7.79 -24.01
CA ASP A 137 -0.57 8.91 -24.41
C ASP A 137 -1.27 9.54 -23.19
N GLN A 138 -1.10 10.86 -23.04
CA GLN A 138 -1.60 11.65 -21.93
C GLN A 138 -3.12 11.80 -21.94
N LEU A 139 -3.77 11.61 -23.09
CA LEU A 139 -5.23 11.60 -23.19
C LEU A 139 -5.82 10.34 -22.56
N LEU A 140 -5.09 9.23 -22.46
CA LEU A 140 -5.67 7.98 -21.93
C LEU A 140 -6.23 8.18 -20.51
N GLY A 141 -7.52 7.89 -20.35
CA GLY A 141 -8.25 8.05 -19.10
C GLY A 141 -8.93 9.41 -18.93
N THR A 142 -8.65 10.41 -19.77
CA THR A 142 -9.39 11.68 -19.75
C THR A 142 -10.75 11.52 -20.44
N PRO A 143 -11.76 12.32 -20.09
CA PRO A 143 -13.07 12.28 -20.74
C PRO A 143 -12.98 12.66 -22.21
N LEU A 144 -13.78 12.00 -23.06
CA LEU A 144 -13.95 12.43 -24.46
C LEU A 144 -14.63 13.80 -24.55
N ASP A 145 -15.54 14.05 -23.62
CA ASP A 145 -16.20 15.33 -23.41
C ASP A 145 -16.12 15.66 -21.90
N PRO A 146 -15.23 16.60 -21.51
CA PRO A 146 -15.08 17.02 -20.12
C PRO A 146 -16.32 17.69 -19.53
N ASP A 147 -17.25 18.21 -20.31
CA ASP A 147 -18.39 18.96 -19.77
C ASP A 147 -19.57 18.05 -19.44
N THR A 148 -19.61 16.84 -20.00
CA THR A 148 -20.64 15.83 -19.70
C THR A 148 -20.17 14.71 -18.77
N TYR A 149 -18.91 14.71 -18.34
CA TYR A 149 -18.36 13.71 -17.41
C TYR A 149 -18.85 13.93 -15.97
N ASP A 150 -19.33 12.86 -15.30
CA ASP A 150 -19.82 12.89 -13.93
C ASP A 150 -18.65 12.90 -12.90
N TYR A 151 -18.02 14.06 -12.76
CA TYR A 151 -16.94 14.28 -11.78
C TYR A 151 -17.41 14.06 -10.34
N ALA A 152 -18.64 14.49 -10.02
CA ALA A 152 -19.20 14.37 -8.68
C ALA A 152 -19.38 12.88 -8.31
N GLY A 153 -19.99 12.09 -9.18
CA GLY A 153 -20.13 10.65 -9.01
C GLY A 153 -18.80 9.92 -8.93
N ALA A 154 -17.80 10.33 -9.72
CA ALA A 154 -16.45 9.76 -9.67
C ALA A 154 -15.77 9.96 -8.31
N VAL A 155 -15.79 11.19 -7.79
CA VAL A 155 -15.22 11.56 -6.48
C VAL A 155 -15.99 10.87 -5.34
N LEU A 156 -17.32 10.88 -5.40
CA LEU A 156 -18.16 10.21 -4.40
C LEU A 156 -17.93 8.70 -4.40
N PHE A 157 -17.79 8.07 -5.57
CA PHE A 157 -17.42 6.66 -5.68
C PHE A 157 -16.09 6.38 -5.00
N ASN A 158 -15.05 7.16 -5.29
CA ASN A 158 -13.73 7.01 -4.66
C ASN A 158 -13.83 7.14 -3.13
N ASN A 159 -14.59 8.11 -2.62
CA ASN A 159 -14.79 8.29 -1.18
C ASN A 159 -15.51 7.10 -0.52
N HIS A 160 -16.47 6.48 -1.23
CA HIS A 160 -17.27 5.35 -0.76
C HIS A 160 -16.68 3.97 -1.11
N ALA A 161 -15.57 3.88 -1.85
CA ALA A 161 -14.97 2.60 -2.26
C ALA A 161 -14.65 1.67 -1.07
N GLY A 162 -14.25 2.25 0.08
CA GLY A 162 -14.05 1.49 1.32
C GLY A 162 -15.35 0.89 1.88
N GLU A 163 -16.46 1.62 1.80
CA GLU A 163 -17.78 1.14 2.20
C GLU A 163 -18.29 0.05 1.26
N LEU A 164 -18.12 0.22 -0.06
CA LEU A 164 -18.47 -0.78 -1.07
C LEU A 164 -17.72 -2.09 -0.84
N TRP A 165 -16.44 -2.02 -0.47
CA TRP A 165 -15.68 -3.20 -0.10
C TRP A 165 -16.19 -3.87 1.16
N HIS A 166 -16.50 -3.10 2.21
CA HIS A 166 -17.05 -3.67 3.44
C HIS A 166 -18.38 -4.39 3.18
N ARG A 167 -19.27 -3.78 2.39
CA ARG A 167 -20.53 -4.38 1.94
C ARG A 167 -20.30 -5.64 1.11
N PHE A 168 -19.35 -5.61 0.18
CA PHE A 168 -18.95 -6.76 -0.64
C PHE A 168 -18.50 -7.94 0.21
N VAL A 169 -17.55 -7.75 1.13
CA VAL A 169 -17.02 -8.83 1.98
C VAL A 169 -18.12 -9.38 2.90
N ASN A 170 -19.00 -8.53 3.42
CA ASN A 170 -20.15 -8.99 4.21
C ASN A 170 -21.14 -9.82 3.39
N ARG A 171 -21.42 -9.39 2.15
CA ARG A 171 -22.28 -10.16 1.25
C ARG A 171 -21.63 -11.47 0.83
N LEU A 172 -20.33 -11.48 0.53
CA LEU A 172 -19.59 -12.67 0.13
C LEU A 172 -19.69 -13.79 1.17
N ARG A 173 -19.59 -13.47 2.46
CA ARG A 173 -19.81 -14.47 3.53
C ARG A 173 -21.23 -15.04 3.52
N ARG A 174 -22.24 -14.23 3.17
CA ARG A 174 -23.64 -14.67 3.09
C ARG A 174 -23.89 -15.52 1.85
N GLU A 175 -23.29 -15.17 0.71
CA GLU A 175 -23.35 -15.98 -0.51
C GLU A 175 -22.75 -17.38 -0.30
N ILE A 176 -21.57 -17.45 0.32
CA ILE A 176 -20.91 -18.72 0.63
C ILE A 176 -21.78 -19.55 1.57
N ALA A 177 -22.27 -18.95 2.66
CA ALA A 177 -23.11 -19.65 3.63
C ALA A 177 -24.41 -20.18 2.98
N ALA A 178 -25.06 -19.38 2.13
CA ALA A 178 -26.27 -19.78 1.42
C ALA A 178 -26.03 -20.95 0.45
N GLN A 179 -24.92 -20.93 -0.31
CA GLN A 179 -24.60 -22.00 -1.26
C GLN A 179 -24.35 -23.35 -0.58
N VAL A 180 -23.93 -23.36 0.68
CA VAL A 180 -23.69 -24.59 1.45
C VAL A 180 -24.78 -24.89 2.49
N GLY A 181 -25.91 -24.18 2.43
CA GLY A 181 -27.08 -24.46 3.26
C GLY A 181 -26.90 -24.11 4.75
N ILE A 182 -26.00 -23.19 5.11
CA ILE A 182 -25.75 -22.79 6.51
C ILE A 182 -26.03 -21.31 6.75
N THR A 183 -26.20 -20.95 8.02
CA THR A 183 -26.31 -19.55 8.43
C THR A 183 -24.95 -18.85 8.41
N GLN A 184 -24.94 -17.51 8.29
CA GLN A 184 -23.71 -16.73 8.43
C GLN A 184 -23.05 -16.91 9.81
N LYS A 185 -23.84 -17.21 10.85
CA LYS A 185 -23.32 -17.51 12.19
C LYS A 185 -22.57 -18.83 12.17
N ALA A 186 -23.18 -19.90 11.66
CA ALA A 186 -22.57 -21.22 11.52
C ALA A 186 -21.32 -21.19 10.62
N PHE A 187 -21.31 -20.38 9.56
CA PHE A 187 -20.13 -20.21 8.69
C PHE A 187 -18.87 -19.86 9.49
N LYS A 188 -18.96 -18.99 10.51
CA LYS A 188 -17.79 -18.58 11.31
C LYS A 188 -17.20 -19.70 12.16
N GLU A 189 -18.00 -20.71 12.49
CA GLU A 189 -17.59 -21.86 13.30
C GLU A 189 -16.89 -22.93 12.46
N VAL A 190 -17.09 -22.93 11.13
CA VAL A 190 -16.56 -23.98 10.23
C VAL A 190 -15.54 -23.46 9.22
N ALA A 191 -15.56 -22.17 8.89
CA ALA A 191 -14.71 -21.61 7.86
C ALA A 191 -14.43 -20.12 8.08
N ARG A 192 -13.36 -19.63 7.46
CA ARG A 192 -12.99 -18.22 7.48
C ARG A 192 -12.71 -17.70 6.09
N LEU A 193 -13.30 -16.53 5.81
CA LEU A 193 -12.95 -15.73 4.63
C LEU A 193 -11.74 -14.84 4.94
N SER A 194 -10.59 -15.20 4.38
CA SER A 194 -9.33 -14.48 4.49
C SER A 194 -9.03 -13.70 3.23
N TYR A 195 -8.44 -12.51 3.36
CA TYR A 195 -8.09 -11.71 2.19
C TYR A 195 -6.95 -10.74 2.45
N GLY A 196 -6.22 -10.41 1.39
CA GLY A 196 -5.37 -9.22 1.29
C GLY A 196 -5.83 -8.39 0.10
N LYS A 197 -6.01 -7.09 0.26
CA LYS A 197 -6.43 -6.20 -0.83
C LYS A 197 -5.56 -4.96 -0.96
N VAL A 198 -5.43 -4.47 -2.19
CA VAL A 198 -4.86 -3.17 -2.52
C VAL A 198 -5.83 -2.37 -3.38
N ALA A 199 -5.90 -1.06 -3.12
CA ALA A 199 -6.55 -0.09 -3.98
C ALA A 199 -5.57 0.36 -5.06
N GLU A 200 -6.03 0.68 -6.25
CA GLU A 200 -5.21 1.28 -7.30
C GLU A 200 -6.05 2.29 -8.06
N PHE A 201 -5.42 3.36 -8.55
CA PHE A 201 -6.06 4.33 -9.43
C PHE A 201 -5.90 3.92 -10.89
N GLN A 202 -7.02 3.85 -11.61
CA GLN A 202 -7.03 3.81 -13.07
C GLN A 202 -6.57 5.16 -13.62
N LYS A 203 -6.09 5.22 -14.87
CA LYS A 203 -5.70 6.48 -15.51
C LYS A 203 -6.78 7.57 -15.43
N ARG A 204 -8.06 7.17 -15.42
CA ARG A 204 -9.24 8.05 -15.24
C ARG A 204 -9.52 8.53 -13.81
N GLY A 205 -8.59 8.35 -12.87
CA GLY A 205 -8.74 8.79 -11.48
C GLY A 205 -9.70 7.95 -10.62
N ALA A 206 -10.33 6.90 -11.17
CA ALA A 206 -11.24 6.03 -10.43
C ALA A 206 -10.47 4.88 -9.75
N VAL A 207 -10.85 4.57 -8.51
CA VAL A 207 -10.21 3.49 -7.73
C VAL A 207 -10.77 2.12 -8.08
N HIS A 208 -9.91 1.13 -8.30
CA HIS A 208 -10.28 -0.29 -8.34
C HIS A 208 -9.54 -1.08 -7.26
N PHE A 209 -10.11 -2.20 -6.82
CA PHE A 209 -9.52 -3.04 -5.78
C PHE A 209 -9.05 -4.36 -6.37
N HIS A 210 -7.78 -4.69 -6.15
CA HIS A 210 -7.24 -6.02 -6.33
C HIS A 210 -7.22 -6.75 -5.00
N ALA A 211 -7.75 -7.97 -4.95
CA ALA A 211 -7.83 -8.76 -3.75
C ALA A 211 -7.43 -10.21 -3.99
N VAL A 212 -6.54 -10.72 -3.14
CA VAL A 212 -6.38 -12.15 -2.92
C VAL A 212 -7.41 -12.55 -1.89
N ILE A 213 -8.31 -13.46 -2.24
CA ILE A 213 -9.38 -13.95 -1.36
C ILE A 213 -9.21 -15.46 -1.23
N ARG A 214 -9.26 -15.97 0.00
CA ARG A 214 -8.99 -17.37 0.36
C ARG A 214 -10.01 -17.89 1.37
N LEU A 215 -10.36 -19.16 1.25
CA LEU A 215 -11.13 -19.90 2.25
C LEU A 215 -10.19 -20.71 3.15
N ASP A 216 -10.29 -20.46 4.44
CA ASP A 216 -9.54 -21.13 5.50
C ASP A 216 -10.50 -21.92 6.41
N GLY A 217 -9.94 -22.74 7.31
CA GLY A 217 -10.65 -23.26 8.47
C GLY A 217 -11.04 -22.17 9.47
N PRO A 218 -11.77 -22.51 10.54
CA PRO A 218 -12.33 -21.53 11.48
C PRO A 218 -11.27 -20.67 12.19
N ASP A 219 -10.14 -21.28 12.54
CA ASP A 219 -9.01 -20.61 13.20
C ASP A 219 -8.11 -19.84 12.23
N GLY A 220 -8.37 -19.98 10.92
CA GLY A 220 -7.65 -19.32 9.85
C GLY A 220 -6.59 -20.24 9.23
N PRO A 221 -5.36 -19.74 8.99
CA PRO A 221 -4.38 -20.41 8.13
C PRO A 221 -3.99 -21.81 8.62
N ASP A 222 -4.02 -22.00 9.94
CA ASP A 222 -3.58 -23.21 10.65
C ASP A 222 -4.54 -24.40 10.50
N THR A 223 -5.81 -24.13 10.16
CA THR A 223 -6.84 -25.16 10.07
C THR A 223 -7.32 -25.37 8.64
N ALA A 224 -7.61 -26.63 8.31
CA ALA A 224 -8.12 -26.98 6.99
C ALA A 224 -9.53 -26.41 6.77
N PRO A 225 -9.84 -25.92 5.56
CA PRO A 225 -11.19 -25.52 5.23
C PRO A 225 -12.06 -26.78 5.10
N PRO A 226 -13.39 -26.64 5.26
CA PRO A 226 -14.32 -27.75 5.05
C PRO A 226 -14.24 -28.35 3.64
N SER A 227 -14.65 -29.60 3.48
CA SER A 227 -14.59 -30.33 2.19
C SER A 227 -15.39 -29.69 1.06
N TRP A 228 -16.45 -28.94 1.37
CA TRP A 228 -17.22 -28.18 0.39
C TRP A 228 -16.50 -26.92 -0.11
N ALA A 229 -15.43 -26.48 0.55
CA ALA A 229 -14.71 -25.27 0.18
C ALA A 229 -13.91 -25.54 -1.11
N SER A 230 -14.38 -24.95 -2.20
CA SER A 230 -13.73 -25.05 -3.51
C SER A 230 -13.51 -23.69 -4.15
N THR A 231 -12.64 -23.64 -5.16
CA THR A 231 -12.34 -22.40 -5.88
C THR A 231 -13.51 -22.00 -6.76
N GLU A 232 -14.27 -22.96 -7.26
CA GLU A 232 -15.48 -22.81 -8.05
C GLU A 232 -16.57 -22.13 -7.22
N LEU A 233 -16.81 -22.63 -5.99
CA LEU A 233 -17.76 -22.05 -5.05
C LEU A 233 -17.36 -20.60 -4.71
N LEU A 234 -16.09 -20.38 -4.38
CA LEU A 234 -15.59 -19.04 -4.06
C LEU A 234 -15.76 -18.07 -5.23
N THR A 235 -15.46 -18.52 -6.45
CA THR A 235 -15.60 -17.73 -7.68
C THR A 235 -17.05 -17.34 -7.92
N GLN A 236 -17.99 -18.30 -7.80
CA GLN A 236 -19.41 -18.02 -7.99
C GLN A 236 -19.95 -17.07 -6.92
N ALA A 237 -19.58 -17.29 -5.66
CA ALA A 237 -19.99 -16.43 -4.55
C ALA A 237 -19.48 -14.99 -4.69
N ILE A 238 -18.27 -14.79 -5.24
CA ILE A 238 -17.74 -13.44 -5.53
C ILE A 238 -18.56 -12.73 -6.59
N ARG A 239 -18.91 -13.42 -7.69
CA ARG A 239 -19.76 -12.85 -8.75
C ARG A 239 -21.13 -12.46 -8.22
N ASN A 240 -21.78 -13.35 -7.47
CA ASN A 240 -23.07 -13.07 -6.85
C ASN A 240 -22.98 -11.90 -5.87
N ALA A 241 -21.95 -11.87 -5.01
CA ALA A 241 -21.78 -10.82 -4.03
C ALA A 241 -21.57 -9.45 -4.67
N ALA A 242 -20.73 -9.37 -5.71
CA ALA A 242 -20.46 -8.12 -6.43
C ALA A 242 -21.70 -7.58 -7.15
N ALA A 243 -22.56 -8.45 -7.69
CA ALA A 243 -23.79 -8.07 -8.38
C ALA A 243 -24.96 -7.76 -7.42
N HIS A 244 -24.86 -8.14 -6.14
CA HIS A 244 -25.98 -8.06 -5.21
C HIS A 244 -26.31 -6.60 -4.82
N PRO A 245 -27.60 -6.18 -4.80
CA PRO A 245 -28.01 -4.80 -4.48
C PRO A 245 -27.51 -4.26 -3.14
N TYR A 246 -27.34 -5.12 -2.13
CA TYR A 246 -26.71 -4.77 -0.84
C TYR A 246 -25.32 -4.10 -0.97
N VAL A 247 -24.59 -4.40 -2.04
CA VAL A 247 -23.29 -3.79 -2.38
C VAL A 247 -23.50 -2.49 -3.18
N THR A 248 -24.42 -1.67 -2.66
CA THR A 248 -24.69 -0.30 -3.13
C THR A 248 -24.54 0.64 -1.94
N ALA A 249 -23.89 1.77 -2.14
CA ALA A 249 -23.86 2.88 -1.20
C ALA A 249 -24.75 4.01 -1.72
N GLU A 250 -25.60 4.55 -0.85
CA GLU A 250 -26.51 5.65 -1.19
C GLU A 250 -25.92 6.97 -0.69
N VAL A 251 -25.83 7.93 -1.61
CA VAL A 251 -25.46 9.32 -1.30
C VAL A 251 -26.72 10.17 -1.44
N PRO A 252 -27.14 10.87 -0.37
CA PRO A 252 -28.38 11.62 -0.39
C PRO A 252 -28.31 12.79 -1.37
N ARG A 253 -29.43 13.09 -2.01
CA ARG A 253 -29.58 14.24 -2.91
C ARG A 253 -29.36 15.58 -2.21
N ARG A 254 -28.97 16.59 -2.98
CA ARG A 254 -28.79 17.99 -2.59
C ARG A 254 -29.36 18.87 -3.70
N ALA A 255 -30.69 18.88 -3.81
CA ALA A 255 -31.38 19.51 -4.94
C ALA A 255 -31.09 21.02 -5.01
N GLU A 256 -31.00 21.67 -3.85
CA GLU A 256 -30.69 23.09 -3.69
C GLU A 256 -29.28 23.45 -4.19
N ALA A 257 -28.39 22.45 -4.29
CA ALA A 257 -27.02 22.59 -4.76
C ALA A 257 -26.80 21.96 -6.15
N GLY A 258 -27.87 21.71 -6.90
CA GLY A 258 -27.79 21.20 -8.28
C GLY A 258 -27.68 19.67 -8.41
N PHE A 259 -27.90 18.91 -7.33
CA PHE A 259 -27.85 17.44 -7.32
C PHE A 259 -29.20 16.83 -6.95
N PRO A 260 -30.19 16.79 -7.88
CA PRO A 260 -31.58 16.48 -7.57
C PRO A 260 -31.85 15.01 -7.20
N ASP A 261 -31.04 14.07 -7.69
CA ASP A 261 -31.34 12.62 -7.58
C ASP A 261 -30.44 11.86 -6.59
N GLY A 262 -29.35 12.46 -6.12
CA GLY A 262 -28.32 11.76 -5.33
C GLY A 262 -27.61 10.67 -6.14
N TRP A 263 -26.88 9.77 -5.46
CA TRP A 263 -26.14 8.69 -6.16
C TRP A 263 -26.37 7.32 -5.52
N LYS A 264 -26.51 6.30 -6.38
CA LYS A 264 -26.46 4.88 -6.02
C LYS A 264 -25.16 4.28 -6.51
N LEU A 265 -24.13 4.36 -5.69
CA LEU A 265 -22.77 3.96 -6.01
C LEU A 265 -22.63 2.43 -5.91
N ARG A 266 -22.06 1.79 -6.93
CA ARG A 266 -21.82 0.34 -7.01
C ARG A 266 -20.54 0.05 -7.78
N TRP A 267 -19.99 -1.16 -7.64
CA TRP A 267 -18.91 -1.61 -8.53
C TRP A 267 -19.42 -1.68 -9.98
N GLY A 268 -18.53 -1.42 -10.93
CA GLY A 268 -18.82 -1.49 -12.35
C GLY A 268 -19.04 -2.92 -12.83
N ARG A 269 -19.45 -3.06 -14.10
CA ARG A 269 -19.68 -4.37 -14.73
C ARG A 269 -18.41 -5.20 -14.92
N GLN A 270 -17.24 -4.55 -14.93
CA GLN A 270 -15.95 -5.22 -15.10
C GLN A 270 -15.48 -5.80 -13.77
N LEU A 271 -15.67 -7.10 -13.63
CA LEU A 271 -15.18 -7.93 -12.54
C LEU A 271 -14.29 -9.03 -13.13
N ASP A 272 -13.02 -9.06 -12.74
CA ASP A 272 -12.09 -10.12 -13.13
C ASP A 272 -11.87 -11.04 -11.93
N VAL A 273 -12.09 -12.36 -12.09
CA VAL A 273 -11.92 -13.35 -11.02
C VAL A 273 -11.10 -14.51 -11.58
N ARG A 274 -9.88 -14.64 -11.09
CA ARG A 274 -8.92 -15.64 -11.55
C ARG A 274 -8.54 -16.58 -10.41
N PRO A 275 -8.82 -17.88 -10.51
CA PRO A 275 -8.24 -18.89 -9.61
C PRO A 275 -6.73 -18.76 -9.50
N ILE A 276 -6.17 -18.88 -8.29
CA ILE A 276 -4.72 -18.98 -8.09
C ILE A 276 -4.41 -20.44 -7.79
N LYS A 277 -3.75 -21.14 -8.71
CA LYS A 277 -3.35 -22.53 -8.52
C LYS A 277 -1.96 -22.65 -7.88
N ALA A 278 -1.68 -23.78 -7.26
CA ALA A 278 -0.35 -24.12 -6.75
C ALA A 278 0.61 -24.42 -7.92
N PHE A 279 1.92 -24.30 -7.69
CA PHE A 279 2.97 -24.62 -8.67
C PHE A 279 2.78 -26.02 -9.30
N GLY A 280 2.93 -26.13 -10.63
CA GLY A 280 2.90 -27.42 -11.36
C GLY A 280 1.87 -27.52 -12.50
N ASP A 281 0.90 -26.60 -12.56
CA ASP A 281 -0.01 -26.48 -13.69
C ASP A 281 0.43 -25.31 -14.59
N ASP A 282 0.49 -25.51 -15.91
CA ASP A 282 0.78 -24.52 -16.97
C ASP A 282 -0.21 -23.35 -17.01
N SER A 283 -0.31 -22.59 -15.91
CA SER A 283 -1.24 -21.49 -15.72
C SER A 283 -0.51 -20.14 -15.73
N GLU A 284 -1.16 -19.13 -16.32
CA GLU A 284 -0.61 -17.79 -16.51
C GLU A 284 -0.35 -17.00 -15.20
N ILE A 285 -0.83 -17.47 -14.03
CA ILE A 285 -0.75 -16.73 -12.76
C ILE A 285 -0.18 -17.59 -11.63
N THR A 286 1.08 -17.33 -11.27
CA THR A 286 1.76 -17.94 -10.13
C THR A 286 1.58 -17.13 -8.84
N GLU A 287 1.77 -17.76 -7.68
CA GLU A 287 1.72 -17.13 -6.36
C GLU A 287 2.71 -15.94 -6.24
N GLN A 288 3.90 -16.10 -6.81
CA GLN A 288 4.93 -15.07 -6.86
C GLN A 288 4.53 -13.92 -7.79
N ALA A 289 3.91 -14.21 -8.94
CA ALA A 289 3.39 -13.19 -9.84
C ALA A 289 2.31 -12.35 -9.14
N VAL A 290 1.40 -12.98 -8.39
CA VAL A 290 0.37 -12.25 -7.62
C VAL A 290 0.99 -11.38 -6.52
N ALA A 291 1.92 -11.90 -5.72
CA ALA A 291 2.57 -11.11 -4.68
C ALA A 291 3.37 -9.92 -5.27
N SER A 292 4.09 -10.15 -6.36
CA SER A 292 4.83 -9.11 -7.09
C SER A 292 3.89 -8.06 -7.69
N TYR A 293 2.79 -8.51 -8.29
CA TYR A 293 1.74 -7.64 -8.82
C TYR A 293 1.17 -6.76 -7.71
N VAL A 294 0.77 -7.33 -6.57
CA VAL A 294 0.20 -6.55 -5.44
C VAL A 294 1.24 -5.56 -4.86
N ALA A 295 2.50 -5.99 -4.71
CA ALA A 295 3.57 -5.12 -4.22
C ALA A 295 3.89 -3.95 -5.16
N LYS A 296 3.81 -4.17 -6.48
CA LYS A 296 3.97 -3.12 -7.50
C LYS A 296 2.97 -1.97 -7.31
N TYR A 297 1.75 -2.26 -6.86
CA TYR A 297 0.76 -1.22 -6.62
C TYR A 297 0.89 -0.59 -5.24
N ALA A 298 1.39 -1.30 -4.23
CA ALA A 298 1.58 -0.82 -2.84
C ALA A 298 2.14 0.63 -2.72
N THR A 299 3.02 1.01 -3.65
CA THR A 299 3.73 2.29 -3.66
C THR A 299 3.14 3.36 -4.56
N LYS A 300 2.13 2.99 -5.36
CA LYS A 300 1.41 3.88 -6.25
C LYS A 300 0.31 4.62 -5.48
N ALA A 301 0.00 5.82 -5.90
CA ALA A 301 -1.13 6.59 -5.40
C ALA A 301 -1.72 7.43 -6.55
N ALA A 302 -2.59 8.39 -6.22
CA ALA A 302 -3.34 9.13 -7.21
C ALA A 302 -2.43 9.91 -8.16
N GLU A 303 -1.24 10.34 -7.75
CA GLU A 303 -0.31 11.12 -8.59
C GLU A 303 0.05 10.48 -9.93
N ASN A 304 -0.07 9.16 -10.07
CA ASN A 304 0.11 8.48 -11.35
C ASN A 304 -0.97 8.82 -12.39
N THR A 305 -2.05 9.49 -11.98
CA THR A 305 -3.10 10.01 -12.87
C THR A 305 -2.92 11.51 -13.14
N GLY A 306 -1.74 12.07 -12.85
CA GLY A 306 -1.42 13.48 -13.06
C GLY A 306 -1.85 14.43 -11.94
N THR A 307 -2.23 13.92 -10.76
CA THR A 307 -2.49 14.77 -9.57
C THR A 307 -1.24 14.91 -8.69
N VAL A 308 -1.36 15.62 -7.57
CA VAL A 308 -0.28 15.78 -6.59
C VAL A 308 -0.31 14.72 -5.50
N ASP A 309 0.88 14.44 -4.97
CA ASP A 309 1.14 13.52 -3.86
C ASP A 309 1.09 14.22 -2.48
N ARG A 310 0.53 15.44 -2.38
CA ARG A 310 0.41 16.29 -1.16
C ARG A 310 -1.01 16.83 -1.05
N ARG A 311 -1.47 17.10 0.18
CA ARG A 311 -2.76 17.76 0.38
C ARG A 311 -2.79 19.10 -0.34
N ILE A 312 -3.94 19.37 -0.96
CA ILE A 312 -4.26 20.66 -1.57
C ILE A 312 -5.13 21.40 -0.56
N GLY A 313 -4.62 22.51 -0.03
CA GLY A 313 -5.28 23.28 1.03
C GLY A 313 -6.34 24.26 0.54
N ASN A 314 -6.22 24.73 -0.71
CA ASN A 314 -7.14 25.67 -1.33
C ASN A 314 -7.29 25.39 -2.84
N ARG A 315 -8.34 25.97 -3.45
CA ARG A 315 -8.70 25.69 -4.85
C ARG A 315 -7.65 26.26 -5.82
N GLU A 316 -7.10 27.42 -5.50
CA GLU A 316 -6.12 28.15 -6.32
C GLU A 316 -4.81 27.37 -6.49
N ALA A 317 -4.42 26.56 -5.50
CA ALA A 317 -3.25 25.70 -5.60
C ALA A 317 -3.35 24.72 -6.77
N ALA A 318 -4.54 24.24 -7.14
CA ALA A 318 -4.70 23.33 -8.28
C ALA A 318 -4.30 23.99 -9.61
N VAL A 319 -4.57 25.30 -9.75
CA VAL A 319 -4.20 26.11 -10.92
C VAL A 319 -2.70 26.39 -10.93
N LEU A 320 -2.15 26.82 -9.78
CA LEU A 320 -0.72 27.15 -9.65
C LEU A 320 0.22 25.95 -9.87
N LEU A 321 -0.27 24.74 -9.57
CA LEU A 321 0.48 23.49 -9.74
C LEU A 321 0.46 22.98 -11.19
N GLY A 322 -0.24 23.65 -12.11
CA GLY A 322 -0.28 23.26 -13.53
C GLY A 322 -0.88 21.88 -13.76
N LEU A 323 -1.88 21.50 -12.94
CA LEU A 323 -2.49 20.18 -13.04
C LEU A 323 -3.23 19.99 -14.37
N PRO A 324 -3.16 18.80 -15.00
CA PRO A 324 -3.96 18.48 -16.18
C PRO A 324 -5.46 18.68 -15.91
N ASP A 325 -6.22 18.99 -16.95
CA ASP A 325 -7.62 19.41 -16.83
C ASP A 325 -8.50 18.40 -16.08
N HIS A 326 -8.38 17.11 -16.41
CA HIS A 326 -9.19 16.05 -15.80
C HIS A 326 -8.95 15.87 -14.28
N PRO A 327 -7.72 15.64 -13.78
CA PRO A 327 -7.47 15.56 -12.34
C PRO A 327 -7.78 16.88 -11.61
N ARG A 328 -7.59 18.05 -12.25
CA ARG A 328 -8.01 19.35 -11.71
C ARG A 328 -9.52 19.40 -11.47
N ARG A 329 -10.34 19.04 -12.46
CA ARG A 329 -11.81 18.98 -12.33
C ARG A 329 -12.28 17.97 -11.26
N LEU A 330 -11.59 16.83 -11.09
CA LEU A 330 -11.85 15.90 -9.98
C LEU A 330 -11.52 16.51 -8.60
N ILE A 331 -10.42 17.25 -8.49
CA ILE A 331 -10.06 17.99 -7.26
C ILE A 331 -11.11 19.06 -6.97
N GLU A 332 -11.51 19.83 -7.96
CA GLU A 332 -12.53 20.87 -7.85
C GLU A 332 -13.87 20.30 -7.40
N ALA A 333 -14.30 19.17 -7.97
CA ALA A 333 -15.48 18.46 -7.50
C ALA A 333 -15.37 18.03 -6.01
N CYS A 334 -14.17 17.71 -5.50
CA CYS A 334 -14.00 17.45 -4.07
C CYS A 334 -14.29 18.70 -3.23
N PHE A 335 -13.84 19.88 -3.67
CA PHE A 335 -14.10 21.15 -2.99
C PHE A 335 -15.59 21.54 -3.04
N ASP A 336 -16.25 21.32 -4.18
CA ASP A 336 -17.66 21.69 -4.36
C ASP A 336 -18.59 20.79 -3.52
N LEU A 337 -18.24 19.51 -3.37
CA LEU A 337 -19.03 18.54 -2.63
C LEU A 337 -18.78 18.54 -1.11
N ASP A 338 -17.63 19.00 -0.64
CA ASP A 338 -17.29 18.94 0.80
C ASP A 338 -18.28 19.71 1.69
N PRO A 339 -18.72 20.93 1.37
CA PRO A 339 -19.75 21.64 2.14
C PRO A 339 -21.11 20.92 2.13
N LEU A 340 -21.42 20.18 1.08
CA LEU A 340 -22.68 19.46 0.91
C LEU A 340 -22.71 18.13 1.70
N TYR A 341 -21.52 17.57 1.96
CA TYR A 341 -21.30 16.30 2.65
C TYR A 341 -20.15 16.40 3.67
N PRO A 342 -20.30 17.21 4.74
CA PRO A 342 -19.20 17.59 5.63
C PRO A 342 -18.52 16.41 6.35
N ASP A 343 -19.25 15.31 6.59
CA ASP A 343 -18.70 14.10 7.24
C ASP A 343 -17.77 13.27 6.31
N ARG A 344 -17.68 13.63 5.03
CA ARG A 344 -16.92 12.88 4.01
C ARG A 344 -15.50 13.40 3.84
N ARG A 345 -15.20 14.63 4.30
CA ARG A 345 -13.87 15.26 4.27
C ARG A 345 -13.24 15.24 2.87
N LEU A 346 -14.04 15.50 1.84
CA LEU A 346 -13.64 15.42 0.43
C LEU A 346 -12.47 16.37 0.14
N THR A 347 -12.51 17.59 0.67
CA THR A 347 -11.40 18.56 0.53
C THR A 347 -10.08 18.01 1.09
N ALA A 348 -10.12 17.39 2.29
CA ALA A 348 -8.93 16.83 2.93
C ALA A 348 -8.29 15.69 2.12
N TRP A 349 -9.06 15.05 1.24
CA TRP A 349 -8.66 13.96 0.35
C TRP A 349 -8.69 14.33 -1.14
N ALA A 350 -8.75 15.61 -1.49
CA ALA A 350 -8.82 16.06 -2.89
C ALA A 350 -7.58 15.64 -3.70
N HIS A 351 -6.39 15.68 -3.09
CA HIS A 351 -5.15 15.14 -3.65
C HIS A 351 -5.18 13.63 -3.92
N MET A 352 -6.12 12.90 -3.31
CA MET A 352 -6.40 11.48 -3.56
C MET A 352 -7.71 11.30 -4.34
N LEU A 353 -8.20 12.34 -5.03
CA LEU A 353 -9.42 12.34 -5.83
C LEU A 353 -10.65 11.85 -5.04
N GLY A 354 -10.72 12.25 -3.77
CA GLY A 354 -11.79 11.88 -2.84
C GLY A 354 -11.59 10.56 -2.10
N PHE A 355 -10.61 9.73 -2.48
CA PHE A 355 -10.35 8.44 -1.83
C PHE A 355 -9.74 8.63 -0.43
N ARG A 356 -10.48 8.20 0.58
CA ARG A 356 -10.10 8.28 2.00
C ARG A 356 -9.75 6.93 2.65
N GLY A 357 -9.72 5.86 1.87
CA GLY A 357 -9.51 4.50 2.35
C GLY A 357 -8.05 4.13 2.57
N HIS A 358 -7.80 3.00 3.24
CA HIS A 358 -6.48 2.39 3.27
C HIS A 358 -6.12 1.83 1.90
N PHE A 359 -4.92 2.17 1.42
CA PHE A 359 -4.37 1.67 0.17
C PHE A 359 -4.22 0.14 0.20
N SER A 360 -3.62 -0.41 1.25
CA SER A 360 -3.48 -1.85 1.45
C SER A 360 -4.15 -2.24 2.77
N SER A 361 -4.87 -3.36 2.78
CA SER A 361 -5.48 -3.91 3.99
C SER A 361 -5.66 -5.41 3.88
N LYS A 362 -5.52 -6.13 4.99
CA LYS A 362 -5.78 -7.57 5.07
C LYS A 362 -6.83 -7.91 6.13
N SER A 363 -7.45 -9.07 6.02
CA SER A 363 -8.19 -9.67 7.12
C SER A 363 -7.22 -10.04 8.26
N ARG A 364 -7.74 -10.13 9.49
CA ARG A 364 -6.91 -10.32 10.70
C ARG A 364 -5.97 -11.54 10.60
N ARG A 365 -6.49 -12.68 10.13
CA ARG A 365 -5.80 -13.97 10.07
C ARG A 365 -5.24 -14.32 8.68
N TYR A 366 -5.18 -13.37 7.74
CA TYR A 366 -4.68 -13.68 6.40
C TYR A 366 -3.19 -14.05 6.37
N SER A 367 -2.36 -13.29 7.11
CA SER A 367 -0.89 -13.37 7.14
C SER A 367 -0.32 -12.52 8.30
N THR A 368 1.00 -12.39 8.38
CA THR A 368 1.76 -11.48 9.27
C THR A 368 1.43 -10.00 9.03
N THR A 369 1.86 -9.10 9.91
CA THR A 369 1.54 -7.67 9.82
C THR A 369 2.75 -6.83 9.41
N LEU A 370 2.48 -5.66 8.80
CA LEU A 370 3.52 -4.65 8.59
C LEU A 370 4.19 -4.19 9.89
N GLY A 371 3.51 -4.32 11.04
CA GLY A 371 4.09 -4.02 12.35
C GLY A 371 5.16 -5.03 12.73
N VAL A 372 4.85 -6.32 12.60
CA VAL A 372 5.81 -7.43 12.85
C VAL A 372 7.02 -7.31 11.93
N LEU A 373 6.83 -7.08 10.62
CA LEU A 373 7.94 -6.91 9.67
C LEU A 373 8.84 -5.71 10.02
N ARG A 374 8.25 -4.60 10.48
CA ARG A 374 8.99 -3.45 10.98
C ARG A 374 9.76 -3.76 12.26
N GLN A 375 9.16 -4.53 13.17
CA GLN A 375 9.80 -4.94 14.42
C GLN A 375 11.00 -5.85 14.17
N ILE A 376 10.87 -6.86 13.30
CA ILE A 376 11.99 -7.74 12.91
C ILE A 376 13.20 -6.92 12.42
N ARG A 377 12.97 -5.87 11.62
CA ARG A 377 14.05 -4.98 11.18
C ARG A 377 14.60 -4.11 12.31
N ALA A 378 13.73 -3.63 13.21
CA ALA A 378 14.17 -2.84 14.36
C ALA A 378 15.04 -3.69 15.29
N ASP A 379 14.64 -4.94 15.57
CA ASP A 379 15.38 -5.89 16.40
C ASP A 379 16.72 -6.26 15.77
N TYR A 380 16.74 -6.54 14.45
CA TYR A 380 17.98 -6.78 13.73
C TYR A 380 18.94 -5.58 13.81
N ARG A 381 18.42 -4.34 13.73
CA ARG A 381 19.23 -3.13 13.89
C ARG A 381 19.70 -2.92 15.33
N ALA A 382 18.85 -3.21 16.31
CA ALA A 382 19.19 -3.12 17.72
C ALA A 382 20.29 -4.13 18.10
N GLU A 383 20.23 -5.35 17.56
CA GLU A 383 21.27 -6.37 17.73
C GLU A 383 22.61 -5.92 17.13
N GLN A 384 22.61 -5.41 15.89
CA GLN A 384 23.81 -4.84 15.28
C GLN A 384 24.39 -3.68 16.09
N GLU A 385 23.53 -2.88 16.71
CA GLU A 385 23.98 -1.79 17.59
C GLU A 385 24.53 -2.30 18.92
N ARG A 386 23.95 -3.36 19.51
CA ARG A 386 24.51 -4.02 20.70
C ARG A 386 25.91 -4.56 20.45
N GLN A 387 26.09 -5.29 19.35
CA GLN A 387 27.39 -5.83 18.92
C GLN A 387 28.42 -4.72 18.72
N ALA A 388 28.04 -3.64 18.03
CA ALA A 388 28.94 -2.50 17.81
C ALA A 388 29.33 -1.77 19.12
N LEU A 389 28.56 -1.93 20.19
CA LEU A 389 28.83 -1.36 21.50
C LEU A 389 29.50 -2.35 22.47
N GLY A 390 29.71 -3.61 22.07
CA GLY A 390 30.23 -4.66 22.95
C GLY A 390 29.26 -5.05 24.07
N LEU A 391 27.95 -4.90 23.86
CA LEU A 391 26.91 -5.21 24.86
C LEU A 391 26.37 -6.64 24.76
N ASP A 392 27.06 -7.53 24.04
CA ASP A 392 26.59 -8.88 23.72
C ASP A 392 26.44 -9.79 24.96
N GLY A 393 27.09 -9.43 26.07
CA GLY A 393 26.97 -10.12 27.36
C GLY A 393 25.79 -9.65 28.22
N HIS A 394 25.02 -8.65 27.81
CA HIS A 394 23.84 -8.17 28.54
C HIS A 394 22.56 -8.71 27.90
N GLU A 395 21.78 -9.47 28.67
CA GLU A 395 20.47 -9.94 28.24
C GLU A 395 19.54 -8.75 27.91
N PRO A 396 18.73 -8.80 26.84
CA PRO A 396 17.87 -7.68 26.45
C PRO A 396 16.94 -7.18 27.58
N ASP A 397 16.46 -8.11 28.41
CA ASP A 397 15.57 -7.82 29.52
C ASP A 397 16.25 -7.11 30.69
N THR A 398 17.59 -7.10 30.76
CA THR A 398 18.36 -6.39 31.79
C THR A 398 18.74 -4.96 31.38
N VAL A 399 18.29 -4.48 30.22
CA VAL A 399 18.61 -3.13 29.73
C VAL A 399 17.40 -2.19 29.80
N LEU A 400 17.57 -1.00 30.39
CA LEU A 400 16.59 0.08 30.44
C LEU A 400 17.00 1.21 29.49
N VAL A 401 16.13 1.54 28.53
CA VAL A 401 16.32 2.69 27.64
C VAL A 401 15.39 3.82 28.05
N LEU A 402 15.95 4.95 28.45
CA LEU A 402 15.26 6.21 28.68
C LEU A 402 15.51 7.13 27.49
N ALA A 403 14.46 7.77 26.96
CA ALA A 403 14.64 8.66 25.83
C ALA A 403 13.63 9.81 25.83
N SER A 404 14.05 10.95 25.29
CA SER A 404 13.20 12.09 25.00
C SER A 404 13.50 12.58 23.60
N TRP A 405 12.48 12.59 22.74
CA TRP A 405 12.61 12.97 21.33
C TRP A 405 11.55 14.00 20.96
N GLN A 406 11.95 15.02 20.22
CA GLN A 406 11.07 16.06 19.69
C GLN A 406 11.20 16.15 18.17
N TYR A 407 10.09 16.45 17.50
CA TYR A 407 10.09 16.67 16.06
C TYR A 407 10.76 18.01 15.73
N ALA A 408 11.75 17.98 14.83
CA ALA A 408 12.56 19.14 14.45
C ALA A 408 12.49 19.44 12.94
N GLY A 409 11.42 19.02 12.27
CA GLY A 409 11.22 19.20 10.84
C GLY A 409 11.54 17.97 10.00
N HIS A 410 11.72 18.15 8.70
CA HIS A 410 12.03 17.08 7.76
C HIS A 410 12.75 17.59 6.51
N GLY A 411 13.26 16.67 5.70
CA GLY A 411 13.80 16.93 4.38
C GLY A 411 15.24 17.39 4.37
N TYR A 412 15.68 17.77 3.17
CA TYR A 412 17.03 18.25 2.93
C TYR A 412 17.02 19.70 2.48
N SER A 413 18.05 20.46 2.83
CA SER A 413 18.37 21.67 2.08
C SER A 413 18.71 21.30 0.62
N PRO A 414 18.58 22.23 -0.36
CA PRO A 414 18.93 21.94 -1.74
C PRO A 414 20.34 21.36 -1.92
N GLY A 415 21.30 21.80 -1.11
CA GLY A 415 22.67 21.30 -1.12
C GLY A 415 22.84 19.89 -0.55
N GLU A 416 22.13 19.56 0.52
CA GLU A 416 22.10 18.20 1.09
C GLU A 416 21.38 17.22 0.16
N SER A 417 20.31 17.66 -0.50
CA SER A 417 19.47 16.84 -1.37
C SER A 417 20.27 16.21 -2.51
N ALA A 418 21.14 16.99 -3.16
CA ALA A 418 22.00 16.49 -4.24
C ALA A 418 22.98 15.40 -3.77
N LEU A 419 23.61 15.58 -2.59
CA LEU A 419 24.53 14.60 -2.01
C LEU A 419 23.80 13.35 -1.51
N ALA A 420 22.65 13.54 -0.85
CA ALA A 420 21.80 12.44 -0.39
C ALA A 420 21.29 11.59 -1.55
N ALA A 421 20.93 12.22 -2.69
CA ALA A 421 20.53 11.51 -3.90
C ALA A 421 21.67 10.65 -4.47
N THR A 422 22.93 11.10 -4.40
CA THR A 422 24.10 10.28 -4.80
C THR A 422 24.27 9.08 -3.88
N ILE A 423 24.15 9.26 -2.56
CA ILE A 423 24.20 8.15 -1.59
C ILE A 423 23.06 7.16 -1.86
N ALA A 424 21.84 7.64 -2.10
CA ALA A 424 20.68 6.81 -2.39
C ALA A 424 20.89 5.97 -3.67
N ARG A 425 21.44 6.56 -4.75
CA ARG A 425 21.81 5.84 -5.97
C ARG A 425 22.86 4.76 -5.70
N GLY A 426 23.89 5.07 -4.93
CA GLY A 426 24.91 4.09 -4.55
C GLY A 426 24.32 2.90 -3.78
N LEU A 427 23.45 3.17 -2.80
CA LEU A 427 22.75 2.12 -2.05
C LEU A 427 21.83 1.28 -2.94
N GLN A 428 21.17 1.88 -3.93
CA GLN A 428 20.35 1.16 -4.90
C GLN A 428 21.22 0.24 -5.76
N LEU A 429 22.29 0.77 -6.35
CA LEU A 429 23.22 0.00 -7.18
C LEU A 429 23.80 -1.17 -6.39
N SER A 430 24.26 -0.96 -5.15
CA SER A 430 24.78 -2.06 -4.32
C SER A 430 23.75 -3.17 -4.09
N ARG A 431 22.46 -2.84 -3.96
CA ARG A 431 21.39 -3.84 -3.83
C ARG A 431 21.15 -4.60 -5.13
N GLU A 432 21.16 -3.90 -6.26
CA GLU A 432 21.01 -4.50 -7.60
C GLU A 432 22.18 -5.45 -7.89
N THR A 433 23.42 -4.99 -7.71
CA THR A 433 24.62 -5.82 -7.86
C THR A 433 24.63 -7.02 -6.92
N ALA A 434 24.24 -6.84 -5.65
CA ALA A 434 24.15 -7.97 -4.72
C ALA A 434 23.08 -8.99 -5.15
N ARG A 435 21.97 -8.53 -5.72
CA ARG A 435 20.92 -9.40 -6.24
C ARG A 435 21.38 -10.17 -7.48
N GLU A 436 22.06 -9.50 -8.41
CA GLU A 436 22.65 -10.11 -9.60
C GLU A 436 23.68 -11.18 -9.20
N ALA A 437 24.60 -10.84 -8.29
CA ALA A 437 25.59 -11.78 -7.77
C ALA A 437 24.97 -13.01 -7.10
N LEU A 438 23.86 -12.86 -6.37
CA LEU A 438 23.13 -14.00 -5.79
C LEU A 438 22.41 -14.85 -6.83
N HIS A 439 22.01 -14.28 -7.97
CA HIS A 439 21.39 -15.00 -9.07
C HIS A 439 22.43 -15.80 -9.89
N ASP A 440 23.66 -15.27 -9.98
CA ASP A 440 24.77 -15.88 -10.71
C ASP A 440 25.56 -16.91 -9.88
N GLN A 441 25.23 -17.08 -8.60
CA GLN A 441 25.73 -18.19 -7.80
C GLN A 441 25.02 -19.49 -8.22
N PRO A 442 25.73 -20.49 -8.78
CA PRO A 442 25.13 -21.81 -8.99
C PRO A 442 24.71 -22.38 -7.63
N VAL A 443 23.51 -22.94 -7.58
CA VAL A 443 23.01 -23.66 -6.40
C VAL A 443 23.95 -24.86 -6.17
N LEU A 444 24.95 -24.67 -5.31
CA LEU A 444 25.72 -25.77 -4.75
C LEU A 444 24.83 -26.46 -3.71
N GLU A 445 23.94 -27.33 -4.21
CA GLU A 445 23.28 -28.34 -3.40
C GLU A 445 24.34 -29.28 -2.82
N GLY A 446 24.21 -29.55 -1.53
CA GLY A 446 25.25 -30.12 -0.69
C GLY A 446 25.74 -31.50 -1.13
N VAL A 447 27.06 -31.61 -1.21
CA VAL A 447 27.77 -32.86 -0.95
C VAL A 447 28.60 -32.62 0.30
N THR A 448 28.19 -33.20 1.42
CA THR A 448 29.10 -33.89 2.34
C THR A 448 28.29 -34.81 3.24
N SER A 449 28.81 -36.04 3.30
CA SER A 449 28.34 -37.29 3.92
C SER A 449 27.86 -37.24 5.37
#